data_AF-A0A352XY39-F1
#
_entry.id   AF-A0A352XY39-F1
#
_cell.length_a   1.000
_cell.length_b   1.000
_cell.length_c   1.000
_cell.angle_alpha   90.00
_cell.angle_beta   90.00
_cell.angle_gamma   90.00
#
_symmetry.space_group_name_H-M   'P 1'
#
loop_
_entity.id
_entity.type
_entity.pdbx_description
1 polymer ?
#
loop_
_entity_poly.entity_id
_entity_poly.type
_entity_poly.pdbx_seq_one_letter_code
_entity_poly.pdbx_strand_id
1 'polypeptide(L)'
;MAGKRYTQVTTQHTKVDWALFIREVVNVQYPDAEKSVLVLDNLNTHTPAALYEVFPPAQARHLMEKLELHYTPRHGSWFNMAEIELSVLSQHPLSHRIADQAELQRQVETWQQRRNQKVVTVDWLFTTEDARIKLKHLYPSIEA
;
A
#
# COMPACT_ATOMS: atom_id res chain seq x y z
N MET A 1 2.93 -11.97 -7.65
CA MET A 1 3.57 -10.92 -6.82
C MET A 1 4.83 -11.48 -6.17
N ALA A 2 5.91 -10.68 -6.06
CA ALA A 2 7.23 -11.13 -5.58
C ALA A 2 7.33 -11.43 -4.07
N GLY A 3 6.22 -11.31 -3.31
CA GLY A 3 6.18 -11.64 -1.88
C GLY A 3 7.00 -10.72 -0.97
N LYS A 4 7.30 -9.50 -1.43
CA LYS A 4 8.04 -8.47 -0.68
C LYS A 4 7.09 -7.46 -0.04
N ARG A 5 7.47 -7.00 1.15
CA ARG A 5 6.75 -6.03 1.98
C ARG A 5 7.73 -4.97 2.46
N TYR A 6 7.28 -3.73 2.47
CA TYR A 6 8.00 -2.60 3.05
C TYR A 6 7.05 -1.90 4.02
N THR A 7 7.57 -1.57 5.20
CA THR A 7 6.81 -1.03 6.32
C THR A 7 7.61 0.09 6.97
N GLN A 8 6.90 1.08 7.51
CA GLN A 8 7.49 2.23 8.17
C GLN A 8 6.60 2.57 9.37
N VAL A 9 7.21 2.76 10.55
CA VAL A 9 6.48 3.25 11.73
C VAL A 9 6.71 4.75 11.84
N THR A 10 5.62 5.49 11.77
CA THR A 10 5.60 6.94 11.92
C THR A 10 4.80 7.33 13.15
N THR A 11 5.06 8.51 13.70
CA THR A 11 4.33 9.00 14.89
C THR A 11 2.88 9.37 14.54
N GLN A 12 2.64 9.78 13.30
CA GLN A 12 1.32 10.10 12.76
C GLN A 12 1.13 9.41 11.41
N HIS A 13 -0.12 9.33 10.96
CA HIS A 13 -0.44 8.87 9.61
C HIS A 13 -0.94 10.06 8.80
N THR A 14 -0.01 10.75 8.14
CA THR A 14 -0.30 11.94 7.34
C THR A 14 0.00 11.74 5.86
N LYS A 15 -0.47 12.68 5.03
CA LYS A 15 -0.10 12.78 3.61
C LYS A 15 1.42 12.95 3.41
N VAL A 16 2.12 13.54 4.37
CA VAL A 16 3.58 13.70 4.33
C VAL A 16 4.25 12.35 4.49
N ASP A 17 3.81 11.57 5.48
CA ASP A 17 4.33 10.22 5.72
C ASP A 17 4.10 9.32 4.50
N TRP A 18 2.91 9.39 3.91
CA TRP A 18 2.60 8.67 2.68
C TRP A 18 3.52 9.08 1.51
N ALA A 19 3.68 10.39 1.26
CA ALA A 19 4.51 10.87 0.15
C ALA A 19 5.98 10.45 0.30
N LEU A 20 6.52 10.53 1.53
CA LEU A 20 7.88 10.08 1.84
C LEU A 20 8.05 8.57 1.60
N PHE A 21 7.07 7.77 2.05
CA PHE A 21 7.08 6.33 1.85
C PHE A 21 7.00 5.94 0.37
N ILE A 22 6.13 6.59 -0.41
CA ILE A 22 6.03 6.37 -1.86
C ILE A 22 7.34 6.71 -2.57
N ARG A 23 7.99 7.81 -2.20
CA ARG A 23 9.31 8.16 -2.75
C ARG A 23 10.33 7.07 -2.47
N GLU A 24 10.37 6.52 -1.26
CA GLU A 24 11.28 5.41 -0.94
C GLU A 24 10.97 4.16 -1.78
N VAL A 25 9.71 3.78 -1.90
CA VAL A 25 9.29 2.63 -2.72
C VAL A 25 9.76 2.80 -4.17
N VAL A 26 9.56 3.97 -4.77
CA VAL A 26 9.87 4.22 -6.18
C VAL A 26 11.37 4.39 -6.45
N ASN A 27 12.11 5.03 -5.54
CA ASN A 27 13.51 5.40 -5.79
C ASN A 27 14.52 4.43 -5.14
N VAL A 28 14.12 3.68 -4.12
CA VAL A 28 15.02 2.79 -3.37
C VAL A 28 14.63 1.33 -3.56
N GLN A 29 13.35 1.01 -3.40
CA GLN A 29 12.91 -0.39 -3.44
C GLN A 29 12.74 -0.92 -4.87
N TYR A 30 12.32 -0.05 -5.79
CA TYR A 30 12.12 -0.38 -7.21
C TYR A 30 12.68 0.72 -8.14
N PRO A 31 13.99 1.06 -8.04
CA PRO A 31 14.60 2.14 -8.82
C PRO A 31 14.48 1.89 -10.33
N ASP A 32 14.66 0.64 -10.75
CA ASP A 32 14.70 0.24 -12.15
C ASP A 32 13.31 -0.04 -12.76
N ALA A 33 12.24 0.03 -11.96
CA ALA A 33 10.89 -0.11 -12.48
C ALA A 33 10.53 1.10 -13.36
N GLU A 34 10.17 0.83 -14.62
CA GLU A 34 9.65 1.87 -15.53
C GLU A 34 8.33 2.45 -15.01
N LYS A 35 7.45 1.57 -14.51
CA LYS A 35 6.16 1.93 -13.94
C LYS A 35 5.83 1.01 -12.76
N SER A 36 5.36 1.61 -11.67
CA SER A 36 4.85 0.93 -10.48
C SER A 36 3.33 1.10 -10.41
N VAL A 37 2.61 0.00 -10.61
CA VAL A 37 1.15 -0.06 -10.46
C VAL A 37 0.81 -0.25 -8.99
N LEU A 38 0.24 0.77 -8.36
CA LEU A 38 -0.14 0.78 -6.96
C LEU A 38 -1.65 0.61 -6.83
N VAL A 39 -2.06 -0.38 -6.04
CA VAL A 39 -3.44 -0.54 -5.58
C VAL A 39 -3.53 0.01 -4.16
N LEU A 40 -4.40 0.98 -3.94
CA LEU A 40 -4.52 1.74 -2.69
C LEU A 40 -5.97 1.71 -2.19
N ASP A 41 -6.16 1.78 -0.88
CA ASP A 41 -7.45 2.16 -0.30
C ASP A 41 -7.78 3.62 -0.61
N ASN A 42 -9.07 3.96 -0.52
CA ASN A 42 -9.57 5.30 -0.81
C ASN A 42 -9.45 6.21 0.42
N LEU A 43 -8.22 6.37 0.91
CA LEU A 43 -7.89 7.26 2.02
C LEU A 43 -7.54 8.66 1.50
N ASN A 44 -7.94 9.71 2.21
CA ASN A 44 -7.74 11.10 1.77
C ASN A 44 -6.25 11.52 1.67
N THR A 45 -5.34 10.76 2.28
CA THR A 45 -3.89 10.98 2.19
C THR A 45 -3.28 10.40 0.92
N HIS A 46 -3.94 9.41 0.29
CA HIS A 46 -3.43 8.66 -0.86
C HIS A 46 -3.80 9.37 -2.15
N THR A 47 -3.21 10.55 -2.41
CA THR A 47 -3.53 11.33 -3.61
C THR A 47 -2.28 11.85 -4.32
N PRO A 48 -2.30 12.02 -5.65
CA PRO A 48 -1.22 12.68 -6.38
C PRO A 48 -0.87 14.06 -5.81
N ALA A 49 -1.86 14.80 -5.33
CA ALA A 49 -1.68 16.12 -4.74
C ALA A 49 -0.72 16.10 -3.54
N ALA A 50 -0.77 15.04 -2.71
CA ALA A 50 0.14 14.90 -1.57
C ALA A 50 1.63 14.90 -1.99
N LEU A 51 1.97 14.35 -3.17
CA LEU A 51 3.34 14.41 -3.67
C LEU A 51 3.77 15.85 -4.02
N TYR A 52 2.87 16.64 -4.62
CA TYR A 52 3.14 18.03 -4.99
C TYR A 52 3.18 18.98 -3.79
N GLU A 53 2.48 18.63 -2.71
CA GLU A 53 2.55 19.39 -1.46
C GLU A 53 3.86 19.15 -0.70
N VAL A 54 4.45 17.95 -0.83
CA VAL A 54 5.62 17.53 -0.05
C VAL A 54 6.93 17.73 -0.79
N PHE A 55 6.93 17.59 -2.12
CA PHE A 55 8.14 17.67 -2.93
C PHE A 55 8.13 18.83 -3.92
N PRO A 56 9.30 19.33 -4.34
CA PRO A 56 9.39 20.27 -5.45
C PRO A 56 8.66 19.73 -6.70
N PRO A 57 8.02 20.58 -7.51
CA PRO A 57 7.18 20.13 -8.64
C PRO A 57 7.87 19.15 -9.60
N ALA A 58 9.15 19.35 -9.89
CA ALA A 58 9.92 18.44 -10.75
C ALA A 58 10.07 17.04 -10.15
N GLN A 59 10.31 16.94 -8.84
CA GLN A 59 10.42 15.67 -8.14
C GLN A 59 9.06 14.98 -8.00
N ALA A 60 8.01 15.73 -7.65
CA ALA A 60 6.64 15.21 -7.57
C ALA A 60 6.18 14.65 -8.93
N ARG A 61 6.45 15.38 -10.01
CA ARG A 61 6.17 14.95 -11.38
C ARG A 61 6.92 13.67 -11.74
N HIS A 62 8.22 13.61 -11.46
CA HIS A 62 9.02 12.40 -11.73
C HIS A 62 8.46 11.17 -11.01
N LEU A 63 8.05 11.32 -9.74
CA LEU A 63 7.39 10.23 -9.01
C LEU A 63 6.07 9.84 -9.68
N MET A 64 5.21 10.80 -10.04
CA MET A 64 3.94 10.52 -10.72
C MET A 64 4.11 9.85 -12.09
N GLU A 65 5.14 10.21 -12.84
CA GLU A 65 5.45 9.58 -14.13
C GLU A 65 5.79 8.09 -13.96
N LYS A 66 6.39 7.69 -12.82
CA LYS A 66 6.66 6.30 -12.47
C LYS A 66 5.50 5.57 -11.79
N LEU A 67 4.38 6.24 -11.48
CA LEU A 67 3.26 5.67 -10.73
C LEU A 67 1.99 5.53 -11.56
N GLU A 68 1.30 4.40 -11.41
CA GLU A 68 -0.09 4.22 -11.85
C GLU A 68 -0.93 3.88 -10.61
N LEU A 69 -1.92 4.71 -10.28
CA LEU A 69 -2.69 4.57 -9.05
C LEU A 69 -4.08 3.99 -9.35
N HIS A 70 -4.39 2.85 -8.75
CA HIS A 70 -5.72 2.25 -8.74
C HIS A 70 -6.26 2.27 -7.32
N TYR A 71 -7.48 2.78 -7.15
CA TYR A 71 -8.14 2.82 -5.85
C TYR A 71 -9.13 1.67 -5.73
N THR A 72 -9.12 0.98 -4.59
CA THR A 72 -10.18 0.02 -4.28
C THR A 72 -11.52 0.73 -4.23
N PRO A 73 -12.62 0.07 -4.64
CA PRO A 73 -13.97 0.62 -4.50
C PRO A 73 -14.25 1.08 -3.06
N ARG A 74 -15.17 2.04 -2.90
CA ARG A 74 -15.66 2.42 -1.57
C ARG A 74 -16.22 1.18 -0.87
N HIS A 75 -15.84 0.98 0.39
CA HIS A 75 -16.15 -0.22 1.19
C HIS A 75 -15.54 -1.54 0.66
N GLY A 76 -14.60 -1.47 -0.28
CA GLY A 76 -13.86 -2.61 -0.85
C GLY A 76 -12.58 -2.95 -0.10
N SER A 77 -12.47 -2.59 1.17
CA SER A 77 -11.23 -2.74 1.97
C SER A 77 -10.79 -4.21 2.09
N TRP A 78 -11.74 -5.16 2.03
CA TRP A 78 -11.49 -6.60 1.96
C TRP A 78 -10.69 -7.05 0.72
N PHE A 79 -10.60 -6.20 -0.32
CA PHE A 79 -9.78 -6.41 -1.51
C PHE A 79 -8.39 -5.79 -1.37
N ASN A 80 -8.10 -5.03 -0.32
CA ASN A 80 -6.81 -4.39 -0.15
C ASN A 80 -5.79 -5.36 0.47
N MET A 81 -4.80 -5.77 -0.32
CA MET A 81 -3.74 -6.67 0.15
C MET A 81 -2.92 -6.07 1.30
N ALA A 82 -2.71 -4.75 1.31
CA ALA A 82 -1.99 -4.09 2.40
C ALA A 82 -2.75 -4.23 3.73
N GLU A 83 -4.09 -4.16 3.72
CA GLU A 83 -4.92 -4.36 4.92
C GLU A 83 -4.86 -5.78 5.45
N ILE A 84 -4.84 -6.79 4.56
CA ILE A 84 -4.65 -8.19 4.96
C ILE A 84 -3.30 -8.34 5.68
N GLU A 85 -2.24 -7.75 5.14
CA GLU A 85 -0.91 -7.77 5.74
C GLU A 85 -0.83 -7.04 7.08
N LEU A 86 -1.48 -5.88 7.19
CA LEU A 86 -1.60 -5.14 8.44
C LEU A 86 -2.39 -5.94 9.49
N SER A 87 -3.41 -6.71 9.09
CA SER A 87 -4.14 -7.62 9.98
C SER A 87 -3.25 -8.75 10.50
N VAL A 88 -2.39 -9.32 9.64
CA VAL A 88 -1.41 -10.33 10.08
C VAL A 88 -0.38 -9.71 11.04
N LEU A 89 0.12 -8.51 10.74
CA LEU A 89 1.06 -7.80 11.59
C LEU A 89 0.45 -7.47 12.97
N SER A 90 -0.81 -7.02 13.01
CA SER A 90 -1.51 -6.70 14.25
C SER A 90 -1.77 -7.92 15.12
N GLN A 91 -2.01 -9.08 14.50
CA GLN A 91 -2.16 -10.35 15.21
C GLN A 91 -0.83 -10.92 15.70
N HIS A 92 0.27 -10.76 14.93
CA HIS A 92 1.59 -11.30 15.26
C HIS A 92 2.68 -10.48 14.52
N PRO A 93 3.43 -9.57 15.16
CA PRO A 93 3.98 -9.54 16.52
C PRO A 93 3.38 -8.49 17.47
N LEU A 94 2.35 -7.76 17.05
CA LEU A 94 1.84 -6.60 17.80
C LEU A 94 0.61 -6.91 18.68
N SER A 95 0.43 -8.17 19.10
CA SER A 95 -0.73 -8.61 19.89
C SER A 95 -0.69 -8.18 21.36
N HIS A 96 0.37 -7.50 21.79
CA HIS A 96 0.55 -6.97 23.13
C HIS A 96 0.78 -5.46 23.11
N ARG A 97 0.63 -4.83 24.27
CA ARG A 97 0.92 -3.39 24.42
C ARG A 97 2.42 -3.15 24.28
N ILE A 98 2.78 -2.22 23.42
CA ILE A 98 4.15 -1.75 23.22
C ILE A 98 4.25 -0.33 23.78
N ALA A 99 5.23 -0.10 24.65
CA ALA A 99 5.32 1.13 25.43
C ALA A 99 5.97 2.28 24.67
N ASP A 100 6.86 1.98 23.73
CA ASP A 100 7.63 2.98 22.99
C ASP A 100 7.70 2.68 21.49
N GLN A 101 7.84 3.74 20.69
CA GLN A 101 7.84 3.64 19.23
C GLN A 101 9.08 2.91 18.69
N ALA A 102 10.21 2.96 19.40
CA ALA A 102 11.44 2.30 18.96
C ALA A 102 11.30 0.77 18.99
N GLU A 103 10.69 0.25 20.06
CA GLU A 103 10.35 -1.17 20.18
C GLU A 103 9.32 -1.60 19.14
N LEU A 104 8.32 -0.75 18.86
CA LEU A 104 7.36 -1.00 17.77
C LEU A 104 8.08 -1.10 16.41
N GLN A 105 8.95 -0.14 16.08
CA GLN A 105 9.75 -0.16 14.84
C GLN A 105 10.59 -1.43 14.76
N ARG A 106 11.31 -1.80 15.82
CA ARG A 106 12.16 -3.00 15.85
C ARG A 106 11.36 -4.29 15.61
N GLN A 107 10.18 -4.41 16.21
CA GLN A 107 9.31 -5.58 16.02
C GLN A 107 8.76 -5.65 14.59
N VAL A 108 8.31 -4.52 14.05
CA VAL A 108 7.81 -4.40 12.67
C VAL A 108 8.90 -4.75 11.66
N GLU A 109 10.12 -4.22 11.83
CA GLU A 109 11.28 -4.55 10.99
C GLU A 109 11.63 -6.04 11.05
N THR A 110 11.69 -6.60 12.26
CA THR A 110 11.98 -8.03 12.46
C THR A 110 10.93 -8.89 11.75
N TRP A 111 9.66 -8.52 11.84
CA TRP A 111 8.57 -9.20 11.14
C TRP A 111 8.70 -9.07 9.62
N GLN A 112 8.96 -7.87 9.11
CA GLN A 112 9.15 -7.62 7.68
C GLN A 112 10.29 -8.46 7.12
N GLN A 113 11.45 -8.46 7.78
CA GLN A 113 12.61 -9.24 7.37
C GLN A 113 12.29 -10.73 7.30
N ARG A 114 11.66 -11.29 8.35
CA ARG A 114 11.25 -12.70 8.38
C ARG A 114 10.29 -13.06 7.25
N ARG A 115 9.29 -12.22 6.99
CA ARG A 115 8.31 -12.40 5.90
C ARG A 115 8.97 -12.34 4.52
N ASN A 116 9.86 -11.37 4.32
CA ASN A 116 10.57 -11.14 3.06
C ASN A 116 11.63 -12.21 2.76
N GLN A 117 12.25 -12.80 3.78
CA GLN A 117 13.19 -13.93 3.65
C GLN A 117 12.45 -15.22 3.27
N LYS A 118 11.29 -15.45 3.86
CA LYS A 118 10.43 -16.60 3.52
C LYS A 118 9.69 -16.45 2.20
N VAL A 119 9.78 -15.26 1.57
CA VAL A 119 9.05 -14.92 0.34
C VAL A 119 7.58 -15.28 0.46
N VAL A 120 6.97 -14.95 1.61
CA VAL A 120 5.57 -15.29 1.86
C VAL A 120 4.71 -14.56 0.85
N THR A 121 4.11 -15.29 -0.08
CA THR A 121 3.18 -14.76 -1.07
C THR A 121 1.77 -14.73 -0.50
N VAL A 122 0.95 -13.83 -1.01
CA VAL A 122 -0.49 -13.89 -0.82
C VAL A 122 -1.07 -14.72 -1.95
N ASP A 123 -1.82 -15.76 -1.60
CA ASP A 123 -2.59 -16.53 -2.57
C ASP A 123 -3.85 -15.76 -2.91
N TRP A 124 -3.88 -15.19 -4.12
CA TRP A 124 -4.94 -14.30 -4.55
C TRP A 124 -6.02 -15.09 -5.29
N LEU A 125 -7.09 -15.43 -4.57
CA LEU A 125 -8.18 -16.26 -5.09
C LEU A 125 -9.29 -15.46 -5.79
N PHE A 126 -9.30 -14.13 -5.67
CA PHE A 126 -10.38 -13.31 -6.22
C PHE A 126 -10.15 -13.01 -7.71
N THR A 127 -11.00 -13.56 -8.56
CA THR A 127 -10.85 -13.49 -10.02
C THR A 127 -11.62 -12.31 -10.62
N THR A 128 -11.32 -12.01 -11.89
CA THR A 128 -12.14 -11.05 -12.66
C THR A 128 -13.59 -11.50 -12.79
N GLU A 129 -13.87 -12.80 -12.83
CA GLU A 129 -15.23 -13.34 -12.88
C GLU A 129 -15.97 -13.05 -11.57
N ASP A 130 -15.32 -13.27 -10.44
CA ASP A 130 -15.86 -12.90 -9.12
C ASP A 130 -16.13 -11.39 -9.04
N ALA A 131 -15.25 -10.58 -9.62
CA ALA A 131 -15.40 -9.13 -9.68
C ALA A 131 -16.64 -8.71 -10.48
N ARG A 132 -16.93 -9.35 -11.62
CA ARG A 132 -18.12 -9.06 -12.43
C ARG A 132 -19.41 -9.31 -11.67
N ILE A 133 -19.42 -10.30 -10.79
CA ILE A 133 -20.58 -10.63 -9.96
C ILE A 133 -20.66 -9.70 -8.74
N LYS A 134 -19.61 -9.65 -7.91
CA LYS A 134 -19.63 -8.88 -6.65
C LYS A 134 -19.66 -7.37 -6.85
N LEU A 135 -19.03 -6.87 -7.91
CA LEU A 135 -18.93 -5.44 -8.22
C LEU A 135 -19.82 -5.03 -9.39
N LYS A 136 -20.89 -5.79 -9.67
CA LYS A 136 -21.84 -5.50 -10.77
C LYS A 136 -22.31 -4.03 -10.81
N HIS A 137 -22.53 -3.44 -9.64
CA HIS A 137 -22.99 -2.05 -9.49
C HIS A 137 -21.95 -0.99 -9.92
N LEU A 138 -20.68 -1.37 -10.12
CA LEU A 138 -19.62 -0.48 -10.63
C LEU A 138 -19.51 -0.50 -12.16
N TYR A 139 -20.15 -1.46 -12.83
CA TYR A 139 -20.13 -1.53 -14.29
C TYR A 139 -21.15 -0.55 -14.88
N PRO A 140 -20.81 0.13 -15.99
CA PRO A 140 -21.76 0.98 -16.69
C PRO A 140 -23.01 0.19 -17.08
N SER A 141 -24.19 0.70 -16.72
CA SER A 141 -25.46 0.23 -17.29
C SER A 141 -25.58 0.82 -18.69
N ILE A 142 -25.46 -0.02 -19.71
CA ILE A 142 -25.80 0.37 -21.08
C ILE A 142 -27.33 0.33 -21.16
N GLU A 143 -27.98 1.49 -21.10
CA GLU A 143 -29.38 1.60 -21.49
C GLU A 143 -29.45 1.43 -23.02
N ALA A 144 -30.32 0.53 -23.48
CA ALA A 144 -30.56 0.26 -24.90
C ALA A 144 -31.66 1.17 -25.45
#